data_AF-A0AAD9SQU4-F1
#
_entry.id   AF-A0AAD9SQU4-F1
#
_cell.length_a   1.000
_cell.length_b   1.000
_cell.length_c   1.000
_cell.angle_alpha   90.00
_cell.angle_beta   90.00
_cell.angle_gamma   90.00
#
_symmetry.space_group_name_H-M   'P 1'
#
loop_
_entity.id
_entity.type
_entity.pdbx_description
1 polymer ?
#
loop_
_entity_poly.entity_id
_entity_poly.type
_entity_poly.pdbx_seq_one_letter_code
_entity_poly.pdbx_strand_id
1 'polypeptide(L)'
;MPPRLSLQPLSRHLKPLGLQTNAAFSSTARNGVLKLTEADASRKLLHFDENQEPNSPSGPRGRNAFNRSSPDQPNSATPHDALSSLMSSTRAYDRLTIRSDNTAQRAKDNTYRESLARQATRNWKPGDIYAPHDLSPQEMVKWKQPKQPSKDIIDMLGLNPLDHYRNFSIMAEFMTTMGRIKHSRETGLRPVNQRKMAKAIRRSIGMGLHPSTHHHPMILFHQKTNAPRYQNTQIPDPDRQKFKPK
;
A
#
# COMPACT_ATOMS: atom_id res chain seq x y z
N MET A 1 -12.66 -51.88 5.75
CA MET A 1 -11.40 -51.29 5.26
C MET A 1 -10.91 -52.15 4.09
N PRO A 2 -10.37 -51.61 2.98
CA PRO A 2 -9.33 -50.55 2.89
C PRO A 2 -9.55 -49.55 1.71
N PRO A 3 -8.57 -48.71 1.28
CA PRO A 3 -7.45 -48.10 2.00
C PRO A 3 -7.51 -46.56 2.07
N ARG A 4 -6.77 -46.01 3.05
CA ARG A 4 -6.35 -44.61 3.12
C ARG A 4 -5.30 -44.31 2.06
N LEU A 5 -5.38 -43.12 1.44
CA LEU A 5 -4.26 -42.47 0.79
C LEU A 5 -3.98 -41.14 1.50
N SER A 6 -2.78 -41.07 2.07
CA SER A 6 -2.18 -39.91 2.71
C SER A 6 -1.10 -39.30 1.80
N LEU A 7 -0.82 -38.02 2.01
CA LEU A 7 0.34 -37.24 1.51
C LEU A 7 0.20 -36.78 0.04
N GLN A 8 0.42 -35.53 -0.36
CA GLN A 8 1.39 -34.50 0.07
C GLN A 8 0.85 -33.07 -0.21
N PRO A 9 1.38 -32.03 0.47
CA PRO A 9 1.16 -30.63 0.12
C PRO A 9 2.15 -30.17 -0.96
N LEU A 10 1.66 -29.62 -2.08
CA LEU A 10 2.53 -28.88 -3.00
C LEU A 10 2.46 -27.37 -2.74
N SER A 11 3.62 -26.93 -2.27
CA SER A 11 4.02 -25.56 -2.03
C SER A 11 4.22 -24.74 -3.31
N ARG A 12 4.16 -23.40 -3.15
CA ARG A 12 4.77 -22.34 -4.00
C ARG A 12 4.06 -22.18 -5.36
N HIS A 13 3.86 -21.02 -5.96
CA HIS A 13 4.63 -19.78 -6.09
C HIS A 13 3.70 -18.87 -6.95
N LEU A 14 3.45 -17.58 -6.75
CA LEU A 14 4.33 -16.42 -6.95
C LEU A 14 3.50 -15.18 -6.57
N LYS A 15 4.15 -14.23 -5.87
CA LYS A 15 3.65 -12.87 -5.72
C LYS A 15 4.17 -12.06 -6.91
N PRO A 16 3.37 -11.29 -7.66
CA PRO A 16 3.94 -10.24 -8.48
C PRO A 16 4.43 -9.11 -7.55
N LEU A 17 5.74 -8.87 -7.63
CA LEU A 17 6.40 -7.66 -7.20
C LEU A 17 5.77 -6.43 -7.85
N GLY A 18 5.84 -5.32 -7.14
CA GLY A 18 5.15 -4.08 -7.45
C GLY A 18 5.60 -3.37 -8.72
N LEU A 19 4.66 -2.60 -9.24
CA LEU A 19 4.92 -1.37 -9.99
C LEU A 19 4.48 -0.21 -9.10
N GLN A 20 5.36 0.21 -8.19
CA GLN A 20 5.30 1.54 -7.62
C GLN A 20 5.70 2.51 -8.74
N THR A 21 4.71 3.12 -9.38
CA THR A 21 4.97 4.30 -10.21
C THR A 21 5.29 5.45 -9.27
N ASN A 22 6.58 5.68 -9.04
CA ASN A 22 7.06 6.94 -8.48
C ASN A 22 6.74 8.04 -9.50
N ALA A 23 5.65 8.78 -9.26
CA ALA A 23 5.40 10.04 -9.94
C ALA A 23 6.44 11.05 -9.44
N ALA A 24 7.50 11.23 -10.24
CA ALA A 24 8.43 12.33 -10.04
C ALA A 24 7.69 13.64 -10.36
N PHE A 25 7.49 14.46 -9.32
CA PHE A 25 7.14 15.87 -9.48
C PHE A 25 8.32 16.56 -10.16
N SER A 26 8.21 16.85 -11.46
CA SER A 26 9.20 17.66 -12.17
C SER A 26 8.75 19.11 -12.16
N SER A 27 9.55 19.94 -11.51
CA SER A 27 9.42 21.39 -11.43
C SER A 27 10.48 22.04 -12.32
N THR A 28 10.20 22.30 -13.60
CA THR A 28 10.88 23.38 -14.34
C THR A 28 10.13 23.77 -15.62
N ALA A 29 10.14 25.06 -15.92
CA ALA A 29 9.41 25.72 -17.01
C ALA A 29 9.92 25.33 -18.40
N ARG A 30 9.00 25.18 -19.36
CA ARG A 30 9.31 25.15 -20.79
C ARG A 30 9.54 26.58 -21.26
N ASN A 31 10.76 26.88 -21.71
CA ASN A 31 11.02 27.96 -22.65
C ASN A 31 12.22 27.62 -23.54
N GLY A 32 12.06 27.88 -24.83
CA GLY A 32 13.12 28.38 -25.71
C GLY A 32 14.14 27.37 -26.25
N VAL A 33 13.88 26.93 -27.48
CA VAL A 33 14.85 26.69 -28.57
C VAL A 33 16.32 26.76 -28.16
N LEU A 34 16.99 25.61 -28.02
CA LEU A 34 18.45 25.52 -28.08
C LEU A 34 18.86 24.29 -28.91
N LYS A 35 19.69 24.57 -29.91
CA LYS A 35 20.31 23.60 -30.82
C LYS A 35 21.18 22.63 -30.03
N LEU A 36 21.19 21.38 -30.49
CA LEU A 36 22.08 20.31 -30.04
C LEU A 36 23.55 20.71 -30.17
N THR A 37 24.28 20.74 -29.04
CA THR A 37 25.69 20.38 -28.97
C THR A 37 26.03 19.79 -27.60
N GLU A 38 26.64 18.60 -27.65
CA GLU A 38 27.50 17.95 -26.64
C GLU A 38 26.87 17.26 -25.41
N ALA A 39 27.01 15.93 -25.40
CA ALA A 39 26.54 15.00 -24.38
C ALA A 39 27.39 14.97 -23.08
N ASP A 40 28.39 15.84 -22.93
CA ASP A 40 29.37 15.78 -21.83
C ASP A 40 29.19 16.87 -20.76
N ALA A 41 28.25 17.80 -20.92
CA ALA A 41 28.00 18.86 -19.92
C ALA A 41 27.38 18.30 -18.62
N SER A 42 26.55 17.26 -18.72
CA SER A 42 25.82 16.69 -17.58
C SER A 42 26.71 15.89 -16.61
N ARG A 43 27.90 15.43 -17.05
CA ARG A 43 28.85 14.73 -16.17
C ARG A 43 29.73 15.68 -15.36
N LYS A 44 29.96 16.91 -15.83
CA LYS A 44 30.77 17.91 -15.12
C LYS A 44 30.03 18.62 -13.98
N LEU A 45 28.70 18.56 -13.95
CA LEU A 45 27.87 19.26 -12.96
C LEU A 45 27.60 18.45 -11.68
N LEU A 46 27.93 17.17 -11.65
CA LEU A 46 27.74 16.29 -10.48
C LEU A 46 29.03 15.99 -9.70
N HIS A 47 30.12 16.69 -10.00
CA HIS A 47 31.40 16.50 -9.32
C HIS A 47 31.99 17.84 -8.88
N PHE A 48 31.55 18.28 -7.70
CA PHE A 48 32.20 19.34 -6.91
C PHE A 48 32.50 18.73 -5.54
N ASP A 49 33.62 18.03 -5.45
CA ASP A 49 34.62 18.15 -4.37
C ASP A 49 35.58 16.95 -4.47
N GLU A 50 36.60 17.04 -5.33
CA GLU A 50 37.75 16.13 -5.24
C GLU A 50 38.98 16.79 -5.88
N ASN A 51 39.82 17.39 -5.05
CA ASN A 51 41.17 17.84 -5.43
C ASN A 51 42.20 16.80 -4.94
N GLN A 52 43.09 16.45 -5.88
CA GLN A 52 44.41 15.80 -5.74
C GLN A 52 44.51 14.26 -5.87
N GLU A 53 44.66 13.83 -7.13
CA GLU A 53 45.67 12.89 -7.62
C GLU A 53 47.11 13.28 -7.14
N PRO A 54 48.14 12.39 -7.10
CA PRO A 54 48.37 11.42 -8.17
C PRO A 54 48.90 10.02 -7.84
N ASN A 55 48.69 9.15 -8.83
CA ASN A 55 49.48 7.96 -9.20
C ASN A 55 49.36 6.70 -8.34
N SER A 56 48.78 5.66 -8.93
CA SER A 56 49.22 4.28 -8.71
C SER A 56 49.03 3.43 -9.97
N PRO A 57 50.08 2.73 -10.43
CA PRO A 57 50.05 1.91 -11.63
C PRO A 57 49.49 0.50 -11.37
N SER A 58 48.99 -0.08 -12.46
CA SER A 58 48.89 -1.52 -12.78
C SER A 58 49.41 -2.50 -11.71
N GLY A 59 48.51 -3.33 -11.18
CA GLY A 59 48.90 -4.47 -10.34
C GLY A 59 49.61 -5.58 -11.13
N PRO A 60 50.45 -6.38 -10.46
CA PRO A 60 50.85 -7.68 -10.98
C PRO A 60 50.05 -8.83 -10.35
N ARG A 61 49.91 -9.83 -11.20
CA ARG A 61 49.51 -11.21 -10.92
C ARG A 61 50.34 -11.81 -9.79
N GLY A 62 49.69 -12.69 -9.03
CA GLY A 62 50.27 -13.31 -7.85
C GLY A 62 51.45 -14.25 -8.11
N ARG A 63 52.11 -14.59 -7.01
CA ARG A 63 52.78 -15.87 -6.74
C ARG A 63 53.29 -15.87 -5.29
N ASN A 64 53.27 -17.06 -4.68
CA ASN A 64 53.99 -17.51 -3.48
C ASN A 64 53.37 -17.01 -2.16
N ALA A 65 52.60 -17.77 -1.36
CA ALA A 65 52.76 -19.14 -0.87
C ALA A 65 54.21 -19.46 -0.46
N PHE A 66 54.39 -19.86 0.79
CA PHE A 66 55.64 -20.16 1.51
C PHE A 66 56.33 -18.95 2.17
N ASN A 67 55.94 -18.65 3.42
CA ASN A 67 56.89 -18.86 4.51
C ASN A 67 56.18 -19.15 5.84
N ARG A 68 56.84 -20.01 6.60
CA ARG A 68 56.39 -20.75 7.79
C ARG A 68 56.90 -20.03 9.05
N SER A 69 56.32 -20.38 10.21
CA SER A 69 56.69 -19.99 11.61
C SER A 69 56.20 -18.59 12.03
N SER A 70 55.47 -18.38 13.13
CA SER A 70 55.31 -19.15 14.38
C SER A 70 53.93 -18.93 15.01
N PRO A 71 53.44 -19.87 15.85
CA PRO A 71 52.36 -19.62 16.81
C PRO A 71 52.92 -18.82 18.01
N ASP A 72 52.03 -18.28 18.83
CA ASP A 72 52.32 -17.57 20.08
C ASP A 72 52.84 -16.13 19.95
N GLN A 73 51.90 -15.20 19.78
CA GLN A 73 51.89 -13.95 20.53
C GLN A 73 50.43 -13.50 20.71
N PRO A 74 49.96 -13.22 21.94
CA PRO A 74 48.73 -12.47 22.08
C PRO A 74 49.04 -11.09 21.51
N ASN A 75 48.54 -10.78 20.31
CA ASN A 75 48.59 -9.42 19.77
C ASN A 75 47.91 -8.54 20.81
N SER A 76 48.71 -7.93 21.69
CA SER A 76 48.27 -6.90 22.61
C SER A 76 47.66 -5.86 21.70
N ALA A 77 46.32 -5.78 21.69
CA ALA A 77 45.60 -4.85 20.85
C ALA A 77 46.32 -3.52 21.00
N THR A 78 46.96 -3.07 19.92
CA THR A 78 47.72 -1.84 20.02
C THR A 78 46.74 -0.78 20.51
N PRO A 79 47.13 0.17 21.37
CA PRO A 79 46.20 1.15 21.92
C PRO A 79 45.40 1.87 20.82
N HIS A 80 45.98 1.94 19.62
CA HIS A 80 45.35 2.40 18.39
C HIS A 80 44.21 1.48 17.87
N ASP A 81 44.37 0.15 17.88
CA ASP A 81 43.35 -0.80 17.44
C ASP A 81 42.13 -0.81 18.38
N ALA A 82 42.36 -0.77 19.69
CA ALA A 82 41.28 -0.68 20.70
C ALA A 82 40.48 0.63 20.54
N LEU A 83 41.16 1.74 20.25
CA LEU A 83 40.55 3.04 20.02
C LEU A 83 39.78 3.08 18.69
N SER A 84 40.30 2.47 17.62
CA SER A 84 39.58 2.36 16.34
C SER A 84 38.31 1.50 16.45
N SER A 85 38.36 0.42 17.24
CA SER A 85 37.20 -0.45 17.50
C SER A 85 36.12 0.32 18.26
N LEU A 86 36.51 1.06 19.31
CA LEU A 86 35.61 1.92 20.06
C LEU A 86 34.99 3.03 19.17
N MET A 87 35.79 3.70 18.35
CA MET A 87 35.31 4.72 17.41
C MET A 87 34.39 4.15 16.31
N SER A 88 34.64 2.92 15.85
CA SER A 88 33.79 2.25 14.87
C SER A 88 32.46 1.79 15.49
N SER A 89 32.48 1.38 16.76
CA SER A 89 31.29 1.09 17.57
C SER A 89 30.43 2.34 17.77
N THR A 90 31.01 3.47 18.20
CA THR A 90 30.28 4.73 18.38
C THR A 90 29.68 5.26 17.08
N ARG A 91 30.43 5.20 15.96
CA ARG A 91 29.91 5.55 14.62
C ARG A 91 28.77 4.62 14.17
N ALA A 92 28.76 3.36 14.59
CA ALA A 92 27.65 2.45 14.30
C ALA A 92 26.39 2.85 15.09
N TYR A 93 26.53 3.26 16.36
CA TYR A 93 25.43 3.82 17.16
C TYR A 93 24.91 5.14 16.58
N ASP A 94 25.78 6.07 16.18
CA ASP A 94 25.38 7.34 15.55
C ASP A 94 24.62 7.11 14.24
N ARG A 95 25.02 6.12 13.44
CA ARG A 95 24.28 5.74 12.22
C ARG A 95 22.91 5.13 12.53
N LEU A 96 22.75 4.44 13.65
CA LEU A 96 21.47 3.88 14.07
C LEU A 96 20.52 4.97 14.57
N THR A 97 21.01 5.94 15.36
CA THR A 97 20.20 7.08 15.86
C THR A 97 19.78 8.00 14.72
N ILE A 98 20.70 8.34 13.81
CA ILE A 98 20.38 9.15 12.62
C ILE A 98 19.32 8.43 11.76
N ARG A 99 19.40 7.11 11.60
CA ARG A 99 18.38 6.34 10.86
C ARG A 99 17.03 6.33 11.58
N SER A 100 16.99 6.14 12.90
CA SER A 100 15.74 6.16 13.66
C SER A 100 15.06 7.53 13.61
N ASP A 101 15.83 8.61 13.73
CA ASP A 101 15.30 9.98 13.67
C ASP A 101 14.74 10.30 12.29
N ASN A 102 15.46 9.90 11.23
CA ASN A 102 14.96 10.01 9.86
C ASN A 102 13.69 9.19 9.63
N THR A 103 13.56 7.99 10.21
CA THR A 103 12.32 7.19 10.08
C THR A 103 11.14 7.82 10.82
N ALA A 104 11.37 8.37 12.02
CA ALA A 104 10.34 9.04 12.80
C ALA A 104 9.87 10.34 12.13
N GLN A 105 10.79 11.12 11.56
CA GLN A 105 10.46 12.31 10.79
C GLN A 105 9.68 11.96 9.52
N ARG A 106 10.12 10.96 8.75
CA ARG A 106 9.38 10.48 7.57
C ARG A 106 7.96 10.02 7.92
N ALA A 107 7.77 9.39 9.08
CA ALA A 107 6.45 9.00 9.54
C ALA A 107 5.55 10.23 9.80
N LYS A 108 6.08 11.27 10.46
CA LYS A 108 5.36 12.54 10.69
C LYS A 108 5.06 13.28 9.38
N ASP A 109 6.00 13.30 8.45
CA ASP A 109 5.80 13.92 7.14
C ASP A 109 4.73 13.16 6.36
N ASN A 110 4.72 11.83 6.44
CA ASN A 110 3.72 11.02 5.76
C ASN A 110 2.30 11.25 6.33
N THR A 111 2.16 11.38 7.66
CA THR A 111 0.85 11.69 8.26
C THR A 111 0.38 13.10 7.89
N TYR A 112 1.30 14.08 7.85
CA TYR A 112 0.99 15.43 7.39
C TYR A 112 0.55 15.43 5.91
N ARG A 113 1.29 14.74 5.04
CA ARG A 113 0.93 14.56 3.62
C ARG A 113 -0.43 13.90 3.46
N GLU A 114 -0.73 12.87 4.25
CA GLU A 114 -2.03 12.20 4.22
C GLU A 114 -3.16 13.14 4.68
N SER A 115 -2.93 13.94 5.72
CA SER A 115 -3.89 14.94 6.18
C SER A 115 -4.22 15.97 5.10
N LEU A 116 -3.21 16.42 4.34
CA LEU A 116 -3.36 17.35 3.23
C LEU A 116 -4.05 16.69 2.03
N ALA A 117 -3.72 15.44 1.74
CA ALA A 117 -4.35 14.66 0.67
C ALA A 117 -5.85 14.45 0.92
N ARG A 118 -6.27 14.22 2.18
CA ARG A 118 -7.69 14.10 2.55
C ARG A 118 -8.47 15.39 2.36
N GLN A 119 -7.81 16.55 2.41
CA GLN A 119 -8.46 17.84 2.13
C GLN A 119 -8.72 18.01 0.63
N ALA A 120 -7.87 17.45 -0.24
CA ALA A 120 -8.08 17.46 -1.69
C ALA A 120 -9.24 16.53 -2.08
N THR A 121 -10.45 17.08 -2.24
CA THR A 121 -11.67 16.32 -2.52
C THR A 121 -11.82 15.86 -3.97
N ARG A 122 -11.08 16.45 -4.91
CA ARG A 122 -11.13 16.13 -6.35
C ARG A 122 -10.01 15.19 -6.76
N ASN A 123 -10.40 14.11 -7.43
CA ASN A 123 -9.48 13.19 -8.08
C ASN A 123 -9.18 13.69 -9.50
N TRP A 124 -8.03 14.34 -9.69
CA TRP A 124 -7.56 14.81 -10.99
C TRP A 124 -7.12 13.65 -11.88
N LYS A 125 -7.56 13.66 -13.14
CA LYS A 125 -7.13 12.70 -14.16
C LYS A 125 -6.16 13.36 -15.14
N PRO A 126 -5.23 12.60 -15.74
CA PRO A 126 -4.41 13.14 -16.83
C PRO A 126 -5.33 13.56 -17.99
N GLY A 127 -5.12 14.77 -18.51
CA GLY A 127 -5.94 15.38 -19.56
C GLY A 127 -7.06 16.30 -19.04
N ASP A 128 -7.35 16.30 -17.74
CA ASP A 128 -8.25 17.29 -17.15
C ASP A 128 -7.59 18.68 -17.17
N ILE A 129 -8.27 19.67 -17.75
CA ILE A 129 -7.86 21.08 -17.71
C ILE A 129 -8.38 21.68 -16.40
N TYR A 130 -7.56 22.51 -15.77
CA TYR A 130 -7.92 23.24 -14.56
C TYR A 130 -7.84 24.75 -14.79
N ALA A 131 -8.74 25.49 -14.16
CA ALA A 131 -8.62 26.93 -13.95
C ALA A 131 -8.14 27.22 -12.51
N PRO A 132 -7.55 28.39 -12.23
CA PRO A 132 -7.20 28.77 -10.86
C PRO A 132 -8.39 28.71 -9.89
N HIS A 133 -9.60 28.96 -10.39
CA HIS A 133 -10.85 28.85 -9.61
C HIS A 133 -11.16 27.42 -9.15
N ASP A 134 -10.70 26.39 -9.88
CA ASP A 134 -10.91 24.98 -9.52
C ASP A 134 -10.14 24.57 -8.26
N LEU A 135 -9.15 25.36 -7.83
CA LEU A 135 -8.38 25.10 -6.61
C LEU A 135 -8.98 25.82 -5.39
N SER A 136 -10.07 26.56 -5.59
CA SER A 136 -10.75 27.30 -4.52
C SER A 136 -11.51 26.36 -3.57
N PRO A 137 -11.63 26.71 -2.28
CA PRO A 137 -12.37 25.89 -1.32
C PRO A 137 -13.85 25.71 -1.69
N GLN A 138 -14.44 26.67 -2.43
CA GLN A 138 -15.82 26.60 -2.89
C GLN A 138 -16.05 25.45 -3.87
N GLU A 139 -15.15 25.27 -4.85
CA GLU A 139 -15.20 24.16 -5.79
C GLU A 139 -14.92 22.81 -5.11
N MET A 140 -14.00 22.80 -4.15
CA MET A 140 -13.69 21.60 -3.35
C MET A 140 -14.93 21.08 -2.59
N VAL A 141 -15.77 21.98 -2.07
CA VAL A 141 -17.03 21.61 -1.41
C VAL A 141 -18.02 20.98 -2.38
N LYS A 142 -18.08 21.45 -3.64
CA LYS A 142 -18.96 20.87 -4.67
C LYS A 142 -18.57 19.42 -4.99
N TRP A 143 -17.27 19.14 -5.09
CA TRP A 143 -16.78 17.78 -5.36
C TRP A 143 -16.85 16.83 -4.16
N LYS A 144 -16.95 17.36 -2.94
CA LYS A 144 -17.16 16.54 -1.74
C LYS A 144 -18.52 15.83 -1.74
N GLN A 145 -19.50 16.34 -2.48
CA GLN A 145 -20.85 15.80 -2.45
C GLN A 145 -20.92 14.41 -3.09
N PRO A 146 -21.52 13.42 -2.41
CA PRO A 146 -21.66 12.08 -2.96
C PRO A 146 -22.57 12.11 -4.19
N LYS A 147 -22.01 11.76 -5.34
CA LYS A 147 -22.77 11.67 -6.58
C LYS A 147 -23.61 10.41 -6.58
N GLN A 148 -24.87 10.55 -6.96
CA GLN A 148 -25.74 9.39 -7.16
C GLN A 148 -25.29 8.63 -8.43
N PRO A 149 -25.38 7.30 -8.44
CA PRO A 149 -25.15 6.50 -9.64
C PRO A 149 -26.06 6.98 -10.78
N SER A 150 -25.44 7.43 -11.89
CA SER A 150 -26.16 8.03 -13.02
C SER A 150 -26.78 7.01 -13.96
N LYS A 151 -26.21 5.80 -14.05
CA LYS A 151 -26.59 4.79 -15.03
C LYS A 151 -26.88 3.47 -14.33
N ASP A 152 -27.93 2.80 -14.80
CA ASP A 152 -28.35 1.51 -14.29
C ASP A 152 -27.31 0.43 -14.67
N ILE A 153 -26.64 -0.12 -13.65
CA ILE A 153 -25.60 -1.14 -13.80
C ILE A 153 -26.17 -2.44 -14.39
N ILE A 154 -27.41 -2.79 -14.07
CA ILE A 154 -28.06 -4.02 -14.55
C ILE A 154 -28.33 -3.93 -16.05
N ASP A 155 -28.83 -2.78 -16.52
CA ASP A 155 -29.02 -2.52 -17.95
C ASP A 155 -27.67 -2.46 -18.69
N MET A 156 -26.63 -1.87 -18.08
CA MET A 156 -25.28 -1.84 -18.67
C MET A 156 -24.67 -3.23 -18.85
N LEU A 157 -24.90 -4.12 -17.90
CA LEU A 157 -24.38 -5.49 -17.94
C LEU A 157 -25.30 -6.45 -18.70
N GLY A 158 -26.52 -6.03 -19.07
CA GLY A 158 -27.50 -6.87 -19.77
C GLY A 158 -27.98 -8.08 -18.95
N LEU A 159 -27.96 -7.97 -17.62
CA LEU A 159 -28.30 -9.08 -16.72
C LEU A 159 -29.78 -9.04 -16.31
N ASN A 160 -30.40 -10.20 -16.17
CA ASN A 160 -31.74 -10.32 -15.60
C ASN A 160 -31.65 -10.64 -14.10
N PRO A 161 -32.08 -9.74 -13.19
CA PRO A 161 -31.93 -9.95 -11.74
C PRO A 161 -32.62 -11.23 -11.23
N LEU A 162 -33.74 -11.62 -11.86
CA LEU A 162 -34.56 -12.76 -11.44
C LEU A 162 -33.85 -14.11 -11.60
N ASP A 163 -32.93 -14.22 -12.56
CA ASP A 163 -32.22 -15.46 -12.87
C ASP A 163 -31.03 -15.66 -11.92
N HIS A 164 -30.49 -14.55 -11.41
CA HIS A 164 -29.31 -14.51 -10.54
C HIS A 164 -29.62 -14.49 -9.04
N TYR A 165 -30.84 -14.88 -8.63
CA TYR A 165 -31.22 -14.92 -7.20
C TYR A 165 -30.35 -15.83 -6.35
N ARG A 166 -29.65 -16.81 -6.96
CA ARG A 166 -28.72 -17.73 -6.28
C ARG A 166 -27.37 -17.09 -5.95
N ASN A 167 -27.02 -15.98 -6.61
CA ASN A 167 -25.74 -15.30 -6.39
C ASN A 167 -25.85 -14.33 -5.22
N PHE A 168 -25.36 -14.75 -4.05
CA PHE A 168 -25.39 -13.96 -2.82
C PHE A 168 -24.61 -12.63 -2.93
N SER A 169 -23.55 -12.57 -3.73
CA SER A 169 -22.76 -11.34 -3.92
C SER A 169 -23.57 -10.26 -4.65
N ILE A 170 -24.32 -10.63 -5.69
CA ILE A 170 -25.20 -9.69 -6.40
C ILE A 170 -26.31 -9.21 -5.47
N MET A 171 -26.94 -10.11 -4.71
CA MET A 171 -28.01 -9.72 -3.79
C MET A 171 -27.52 -8.77 -2.69
N ALA A 172 -26.35 -9.05 -2.11
CA ALA A 172 -25.79 -8.26 -1.02
C ALA A 172 -25.45 -6.82 -1.42
N GLU A 173 -25.03 -6.57 -2.66
CA GLU A 173 -24.73 -5.22 -3.16
C GLU A 173 -25.97 -4.29 -3.10
N PHE A 174 -27.16 -4.83 -3.36
CA PHE A 174 -28.44 -4.11 -3.34
C PHE A 174 -29.16 -4.18 -2.00
N MET A 175 -28.52 -4.73 -0.97
CA MET A 175 -29.01 -4.78 0.41
C MET A 175 -28.14 -3.91 1.33
N THR A 176 -28.72 -3.42 2.40
CA THR A 176 -27.96 -2.77 3.48
C THR A 176 -27.25 -3.82 4.33
N THR A 177 -26.32 -3.38 5.18
CA THR A 177 -25.64 -4.25 6.16
C THR A 177 -26.62 -4.97 7.09
N MET A 178 -27.80 -4.38 7.31
CA MET A 178 -28.91 -4.93 8.11
C MET A 178 -29.86 -5.83 7.31
N GLY A 179 -29.53 -6.14 6.06
CA GLY A 179 -30.34 -7.02 5.20
C GLY A 179 -31.62 -6.38 4.62
N ARG A 180 -31.79 -5.05 4.72
CA ARG A 180 -32.91 -4.35 4.07
C ARG A 180 -32.58 -4.06 2.61
N ILE A 181 -33.58 -4.07 1.72
CA ILE A 181 -33.38 -3.70 0.31
C ILE A 181 -33.12 -2.19 0.22
N LYS A 182 -32.02 -1.79 -0.43
CA LYS A 182 -31.65 -0.38 -0.62
C LYS A 182 -32.71 0.37 -1.45
N HIS A 183 -32.90 1.65 -1.17
CA HIS A 183 -33.82 2.51 -1.93
C HIS A 183 -33.27 2.79 -3.35
N SER A 184 -34.14 3.07 -4.33
CA SER A 184 -33.73 3.35 -5.73
C SER A 184 -32.73 4.51 -5.84
N ARG A 185 -32.81 5.48 -4.92
CA ARG A 185 -31.83 6.57 -4.80
C ARG A 185 -30.42 6.06 -4.55
N GLU A 186 -30.26 5.09 -3.65
CA GLU A 186 -28.95 4.52 -3.32
C GLU A 186 -28.45 3.57 -4.41
N THR A 187 -29.34 2.80 -5.04
CA THR A 187 -28.96 1.81 -6.05
C THR A 187 -28.74 2.39 -7.45
N GLY A 188 -29.40 3.51 -7.79
CA GLY A 188 -29.37 4.09 -9.13
C GLY A 188 -30.05 3.25 -10.20
N LEU A 189 -30.79 2.22 -9.82
CA LEU A 189 -31.46 1.34 -10.77
C LEU A 189 -32.73 2.00 -11.30
N ARG A 190 -33.06 1.69 -12.55
CA ARG A 190 -34.33 2.08 -13.16
C ARG A 190 -35.49 1.43 -12.38
N PRO A 191 -36.66 2.08 -12.22
CA PRO A 191 -37.75 1.54 -11.39
C PRO A 191 -38.19 0.10 -11.76
N VAL A 192 -38.12 -0.26 -13.04
CA VAL A 192 -38.42 -1.63 -13.51
C VAL A 192 -37.40 -2.64 -12.97
N ASN A 193 -36.10 -2.32 -13.10
CA ASN A 193 -35.03 -3.19 -12.64
C ASN A 193 -34.93 -3.23 -11.13
N GLN A 194 -35.20 -2.12 -10.44
CA GLN A 194 -35.32 -2.08 -8.98
C GLN A 194 -36.39 -3.06 -8.49
N ARG A 195 -37.56 -3.13 -9.15
CA ARG A 195 -38.60 -4.12 -8.80
C ARG A 195 -38.16 -5.55 -9.07
N LYS A 196 -37.49 -5.81 -10.20
CA LYS A 196 -36.93 -7.14 -10.52
C LYS A 196 -35.88 -7.58 -9.49
N MET A 197 -34.97 -6.68 -9.13
CA MET A 197 -33.94 -6.91 -8.11
C MET A 197 -34.56 -7.17 -6.75
N ALA A 198 -35.52 -6.33 -6.32
CA ALA A 198 -36.22 -6.53 -5.07
C ALA A 198 -36.98 -7.87 -5.02
N LYS A 199 -37.56 -8.30 -6.16
CA LYS A 199 -38.20 -9.62 -6.28
C LYS A 199 -37.18 -10.76 -6.20
N ALA A 200 -36.00 -10.62 -6.82
CA ALA A 200 -34.93 -11.60 -6.73
C ALA A 200 -34.40 -11.76 -5.29
N ILE A 201 -34.19 -10.64 -4.57
CA ILE A 201 -33.76 -10.65 -3.16
C ILE A 201 -34.80 -11.34 -2.29
N ARG A 202 -36.08 -10.96 -2.41
CA ARG A 202 -37.17 -11.60 -1.64
C ARG A 202 -37.27 -13.10 -1.94
N ARG A 203 -37.06 -13.51 -3.20
CA ARG A 203 -37.00 -14.92 -3.59
C ARG A 203 -35.83 -15.63 -2.90
N SER A 204 -34.63 -15.05 -2.94
CA SER A 204 -33.44 -15.64 -2.28
C SER A 204 -33.64 -15.83 -0.79
N ILE A 205 -34.24 -14.84 -0.11
CA ILE A 205 -34.55 -14.92 1.33
C ILE A 205 -35.64 -15.97 1.58
N GLY A 206 -36.74 -15.96 0.81
CA GLY A 206 -37.83 -16.92 0.95
C GLY A 206 -37.42 -18.38 0.70
N MET A 207 -36.41 -18.60 -0.14
CA MET A 207 -35.82 -19.92 -0.40
C MET A 207 -34.76 -20.32 0.64
N GLY A 208 -34.41 -19.45 1.60
CA GLY A 208 -33.40 -19.73 2.61
C GLY A 208 -31.94 -19.63 2.13
N LEU A 209 -31.69 -19.06 0.96
CA LEU A 209 -30.33 -18.93 0.39
C LEU A 209 -29.58 -17.69 0.93
N HIS A 210 -30.30 -16.65 1.36
CA HIS A 210 -29.70 -15.42 1.89
C HIS A 210 -30.36 -15.03 3.23
N PRO A 211 -29.60 -14.60 4.25
CA PRO A 211 -30.16 -14.13 5.52
C PRO A 211 -30.99 -12.85 5.36
N SER A 212 -31.99 -12.67 6.22
CA SER A 212 -32.86 -11.48 6.22
C SER A 212 -32.29 -10.29 6.99
N THR A 213 -31.43 -10.55 7.99
CA THR A 213 -30.96 -9.53 8.95
C THR A 213 -29.56 -9.02 8.68
N HIS A 214 -28.75 -9.74 7.91
CA HIS A 214 -27.35 -9.39 7.63
C HIS A 214 -26.96 -9.86 6.23
N HIS A 215 -25.75 -9.55 5.78
CA HIS A 215 -25.20 -10.12 4.55
C HIS A 215 -24.88 -11.61 4.71
N HIS A 216 -24.87 -12.35 3.61
CA HIS A 216 -24.46 -13.75 3.60
C HIS A 216 -23.13 -13.99 4.34
N PRO A 217 -23.00 -15.02 5.19
CA PRO A 217 -21.84 -15.20 6.07
C PRO A 217 -20.50 -15.30 5.32
N MET A 218 -20.48 -15.92 4.13
CA MET A 218 -19.26 -15.96 3.29
C MET A 218 -18.75 -14.56 2.90
N ILE A 219 -19.66 -13.60 2.69
CA ILE A 219 -19.28 -12.20 2.42
C ILE A 219 -18.64 -11.58 3.66
N LEU A 220 -19.23 -11.80 4.83
CA LEU A 220 -18.72 -11.29 6.10
C LEU A 220 -17.34 -11.89 6.43
N PHE A 221 -17.15 -13.19 6.19
CA PHE A 221 -15.85 -13.84 6.36
C PHE A 221 -14.79 -13.25 5.42
N HIS A 222 -15.14 -13.00 4.16
CA HIS A 222 -14.24 -12.38 3.19
C HIS A 222 -13.89 -10.94 3.59
N GLN A 223 -14.87 -10.14 4.00
CA GLN A 223 -14.65 -8.78 4.51
C GLN A 223 -13.73 -8.76 5.73
N LYS A 224 -13.96 -9.67 6.70
CA LYS A 224 -13.10 -9.81 7.89
C LYS A 224 -11.67 -10.23 7.55
N THR A 225 -11.50 -11.10 6.55
CA THR A 225 -10.18 -11.57 6.11
C THR A 225 -9.41 -10.46 5.38
N ASN A 226 -10.10 -9.67 4.55
CA ASN A 226 -9.50 -8.58 3.78
C ASN A 226 -9.32 -7.28 4.56
N ALA A 227 -9.97 -7.14 5.72
CA ALA A 227 -9.76 -5.99 6.58
C ALA A 227 -8.26 -5.88 6.90
N PRO A 228 -7.64 -4.69 6.73
CA PRO A 228 -6.24 -4.50 7.05
C PRO A 228 -6.04 -4.89 8.51
N ARG A 229 -5.22 -5.92 8.75
CA ARG A 229 -4.81 -6.24 10.12
C ARG A 229 -3.99 -5.06 10.60
N TYR A 230 -4.57 -4.23 11.47
CA TYR A 230 -3.82 -3.21 12.20
C TYR A 230 -2.71 -3.94 12.93
N GLN A 231 -1.48 -3.84 12.43
CA GLN A 231 -0.34 -4.60 12.98
C GLN A 231 0.08 -4.10 14.37
N ASN A 232 -0.46 -2.98 14.85
CA ASN A 232 0.03 -2.28 16.05
C ASN A 232 -1.08 -1.73 16.97
N THR A 233 -2.23 -2.41 17.08
CA THR A 233 -3.07 -2.23 18.25
C THR A 233 -2.92 -3.48 19.09
N GLN A 234 -2.17 -3.40 20.18
CA GLN A 234 -2.51 -4.21 21.36
C GLN A 234 -4.00 -3.94 21.57
N ILE A 235 -4.86 -4.90 21.22
CA ILE A 235 -6.26 -4.83 21.63
C ILE A 235 -6.15 -4.76 23.15
N PRO A 236 -6.56 -3.66 23.81
CA PRO A 236 -6.55 -3.68 25.25
C PRO A 236 -7.47 -4.82 25.65
N ASP A 237 -6.89 -5.86 26.25
CA ASP A 237 -7.66 -6.95 26.83
C ASP A 237 -8.74 -6.30 27.68
N PRO A 238 -10.04 -6.59 27.47
CA PRO A 238 -11.08 -6.02 28.31
C PRO A 238 -10.76 -6.43 29.75
N ASP A 239 -10.54 -5.42 30.60
CA ASP A 239 -10.13 -5.52 32.00
C ASP A 239 -10.60 -6.81 32.67
N ARG A 240 -9.76 -7.85 32.65
CA ARG A 240 -9.98 -9.10 33.39
C ARG A 240 -9.71 -8.91 34.89
N GLN A 241 -9.49 -7.69 35.35
CA GLN A 241 -9.14 -7.34 36.72
C GLN A 241 -10.15 -6.36 37.28
N LYS A 242 -11.25 -6.88 37.86
CA LYS A 242 -12.01 -6.31 39.01
C LYS A 242 -13.32 -7.08 39.27
N PHE A 243 -13.22 -8.39 39.46
CA PHE A 243 -14.18 -9.11 40.29
C PHE A 243 -13.39 -9.76 41.41
N LYS A 244 -13.16 -8.99 42.49
CA LYS A 244 -12.85 -9.61 43.78
C LYS A 244 -14.18 -10.12 44.32
N PRO A 245 -14.37 -11.44 44.54
CA PRO A 245 -15.51 -11.90 45.31
C PRO A 245 -15.41 -11.29 46.71
N LYS A 246 -16.52 -10.74 47.20
CA LYS A 246 -16.71 -10.41 48.61
C LYS A 246 -16.89 -11.70 49.39
#